data_AF-A0A8T3MWR9-F1
#
_entry.id   AF-A0A8T3MWR9-F1
#
_cell.length_a   1.000
_cell.length_b   1.000
_cell.length_c   1.000
_cell.angle_alpha   90.00
_cell.angle_beta   90.00
_cell.angle_gamma   90.00
#
_symmetry.space_group_name_H-M   'P 1'
#
loop_
_entity.id
_entity.type
_entity.pdbx_description
1 polymer ?
#
loop_
_entity_poly.entity_id
_entity_poly.type
_entity_poly.pdbx_seq_one_letter_code
_entity_poly.pdbx_strand_id
1 'polypeptide(L)'
;RLDARRVGELAPVVFATAGAGDVAARAIIDLLADELTTMAIALARRAHLVRRQPEVVLAGGVFRTDDADFHERLGAGIGRAIPGARIVRLTAPPVVGAALIGLDRLAGGSADRAIEARVRAGFDEWNATARVVTSS
;
A
#
# COMPACT_ATOMS: atom_id res chain seq x y z
N ARG A 1 13.93 22.63 14.21
CA ARG A 1 12.94 21.90 13.38
C ARG A 1 13.70 21.16 12.29
N LEU A 2 13.42 19.88 12.07
CA LEU A 2 13.99 19.12 10.95
C LEU A 2 13.30 19.53 9.64
N ASP A 3 14.02 19.49 8.53
CA ASP A 3 13.45 19.63 7.18
C ASP A 3 12.45 18.48 6.93
N ALA A 4 11.31 18.78 6.30
CA ALA A 4 10.29 17.81 5.91
C ALA A 4 10.87 16.61 5.13
N ARG A 5 11.90 16.81 4.29
CA ARG A 5 12.56 15.70 3.59
C ARG A 5 13.28 14.76 4.55
N ARG A 6 13.96 15.32 5.55
CA ARG A 6 14.68 14.56 6.59
C ARG A 6 13.73 13.86 7.56
N VAL A 7 12.51 14.35 7.71
CA VAL A 7 11.47 13.65 8.48
C VAL A 7 11.07 12.34 7.81
N GLY A 8 11.02 12.29 6.47
CA GLY A 8 10.73 11.06 5.73
C GLY A 8 11.78 9.95 5.94
N GLU A 9 13.02 10.33 6.19
CA GLU A 9 14.13 9.40 6.49
C GLU A 9 14.00 8.75 7.87
N LEU A 10 13.16 9.28 8.76
CA LEU A 10 12.97 8.75 10.11
C LEU A 10 12.08 7.51 10.15
N ALA A 11 11.22 7.30 9.14
CA ALA A 11 10.26 6.19 9.19
C ALA A 11 10.93 4.82 9.40
N PRO A 12 11.98 4.43 8.65
CA PRO A 12 12.71 3.18 8.91
C PRO A 12 13.30 3.11 10.33
N VAL A 13 13.81 4.23 10.85
CA VAL A 13 14.39 4.31 12.20
C VAL A 13 13.31 4.09 13.26
N VAL A 14 12.15 4.69 13.11
CA VAL A 14 11.02 4.51 14.04
C VAL A 14 10.56 3.05 14.05
N PHE A 15 10.39 2.42 12.88
CA PHE A 15 10.05 0.98 12.81
C PHE A 15 11.11 0.09 13.46
N ALA A 16 12.39 0.32 13.18
CA ALA A 16 13.49 -0.43 13.80
C ALA A 16 13.52 -0.25 15.33
N THR A 17 13.25 0.96 15.82
CA THR A 17 13.27 1.30 17.24
C THR A 17 12.09 0.68 17.98
N ALA A 18 10.90 0.68 17.38
CA ALA A 18 9.74 -0.04 17.90
C ALA A 18 9.98 -1.56 17.94
N GLY A 19 10.60 -2.12 16.89
CA GLY A 19 11.00 -3.53 16.86
C GLY A 19 12.04 -3.91 17.93
N ALA A 20 12.80 -2.94 18.43
CA ALA A 20 13.71 -3.11 19.57
C ALA A 20 13.01 -2.95 20.95
N GLY A 21 11.68 -2.72 20.96
CA GLY A 21 10.87 -2.64 22.18
C GLY A 21 10.61 -1.22 22.71
N ASP A 22 10.95 -0.17 21.97
CA ASP A 22 10.66 1.19 22.38
C ASP A 22 9.16 1.52 22.28
N VAL A 23 8.56 1.86 23.42
CA VAL A 23 7.12 2.11 23.54
C VAL A 23 6.67 3.41 22.85
N ALA A 24 7.52 4.43 22.79
CA ALA A 24 7.17 5.69 22.16
C ALA A 24 7.17 5.55 20.62
N ALA A 25 8.16 4.83 20.08
CA ALA A 25 8.21 4.48 18.67
C ALA A 25 7.01 3.61 18.27
N ARG A 26 6.64 2.61 19.08
CA ARG A 26 5.44 1.81 18.85
C ARG A 26 4.17 2.66 18.82
N ALA A 27 4.02 3.58 19.78
CA ALA A 27 2.88 4.49 19.81
C ALA A 27 2.78 5.39 18.56
N ILE A 28 3.91 5.83 18.00
CA ILE A 28 3.93 6.60 16.74
C ILE A 28 3.40 5.76 15.58
N ILE A 29 3.84 4.50 15.46
CA ILE A 29 3.40 3.58 14.40
C ILE A 29 1.91 3.24 14.56
N ASP A 30 1.45 3.06 15.79
CA ASP A 30 0.05 2.78 16.10
C ASP A 30 -0.86 3.94 15.69
N LEU A 31 -0.47 5.18 16.01
CA LEU A 31 -1.17 6.39 15.56
C LEU A 31 -1.22 6.49 14.04
N LEU A 32 -0.10 6.17 13.37
CA LEU A 32 -0.05 6.15 11.92
C LEU A 32 -1.03 5.11 11.32
N ALA A 33 -1.10 3.91 11.88
CA ALA A 33 -2.04 2.88 11.43
C ALA A 33 -3.50 3.32 11.60
N ASP A 34 -3.84 3.96 12.72
CA ASP A 34 -5.18 4.47 12.99
C ASP A 34 -5.58 5.60 12.03
N GLU A 35 -4.65 6.53 11.74
CA GLU A 35 -4.90 7.62 10.81
C GLU A 35 -5.10 7.11 9.39
N LEU A 36 -4.23 6.20 8.93
CA LEU A 36 -4.37 5.58 7.60
C LEU A 36 -5.68 4.79 7.47
N THR A 37 -6.08 4.09 8.53
CA THR A 37 -7.38 3.41 8.61
C THR A 37 -8.53 4.41 8.47
N THR A 38 -8.47 5.51 9.22
CA THR A 38 -9.49 6.57 9.20
C THR A 38 -9.63 7.18 7.81
N MET A 39 -8.50 7.48 7.15
CA MET A 39 -8.46 7.99 5.78
C MET A 39 -9.08 7.01 4.78
N ALA A 40 -8.73 5.71 4.87
CA ALA A 40 -9.26 4.68 3.99
C ALA A 40 -10.79 4.55 4.12
N ILE A 41 -11.31 4.55 5.35
CA ILE A 41 -12.75 4.48 5.64
C ILE A 41 -13.46 5.72 5.10
N ALA A 42 -12.91 6.91 5.31
CA ALA A 42 -13.48 8.16 4.83
C ALA A 42 -13.59 8.16 3.29
N LEU A 43 -12.53 7.72 2.61
CA LEU A 43 -12.52 7.62 1.15
C LEU A 43 -13.54 6.58 0.65
N ALA A 44 -13.57 5.38 1.24
CA ALA A 44 -14.51 4.34 0.87
C ALA A 44 -15.97 4.77 1.05
N ARG A 45 -16.27 5.54 2.11
CA ARG A 45 -17.60 6.12 2.33
C ARG A 45 -17.94 7.13 1.24
N ARG A 46 -17.03 8.07 0.96
CA ARG A 46 -17.22 9.10 -0.08
C ARG A 46 -17.36 8.52 -1.48
N ALA A 47 -16.70 7.41 -1.75
CA ALA A 47 -16.79 6.69 -3.03
C ALA A 47 -17.93 5.65 -3.07
N HIS A 48 -18.76 5.54 -2.02
CA HIS A 48 -19.83 4.55 -1.89
C HIS A 48 -19.38 3.08 -2.04
N LEU A 49 -18.14 2.79 -1.64
CA LEU A 49 -17.52 1.46 -1.77
C LEU A 49 -17.66 0.56 -0.53
N VAL A 50 -18.13 1.08 0.61
CA VAL A 50 -18.17 0.31 1.88
C VAL A 50 -18.89 -1.03 1.77
N ARG A 51 -20.01 -1.09 1.04
CA ARG A 51 -20.79 -2.33 0.84
C ARG A 51 -20.38 -3.11 -0.41
N ARG A 52 -19.33 -2.68 -1.10
CA ARG A 52 -18.87 -3.25 -2.38
C ARG A 52 -17.65 -4.16 -2.20
N GLN A 53 -17.25 -4.45 -0.96
CA GLN A 53 -16.10 -5.32 -0.65
C GLN A 53 -14.85 -4.88 -1.44
N PRO A 54 -14.41 -3.62 -1.31
CA PRO A 54 -13.41 -3.05 -2.19
C PRO A 54 -12.03 -3.66 -1.92
N GLU A 55 -11.17 -3.60 -2.93
CA GLU A 55 -9.74 -3.72 -2.71
C GLU A 55 -9.19 -2.42 -2.13
N VAL A 56 -8.49 -2.52 -1.00
CA VAL A 56 -7.74 -1.41 -0.41
C VAL A 56 -6.26 -1.64 -0.69
N VAL A 57 -5.75 -0.90 -1.67
CA VAL A 57 -4.38 -1.04 -2.14
C VAL A 57 -3.45 -0.16 -1.31
N LEU A 58 -2.46 -0.79 -0.65
CA LEU A 58 -1.43 -0.13 0.14
C LEU A 58 -0.29 0.30 -0.78
N ALA A 59 -0.20 1.61 -1.04
CA ALA A 59 0.79 2.21 -1.93
C ALA A 59 1.60 3.28 -1.21
N GLY A 60 2.92 3.28 -1.42
CA GLY A 60 3.86 4.22 -0.80
C GLY A 60 4.93 3.54 0.04
N GLY A 61 6.06 4.24 0.25
CA GLY A 61 7.26 3.67 0.87
C GLY A 61 7.06 3.13 2.29
N VAL A 62 6.12 3.69 3.04
CA VAL A 62 5.82 3.27 4.42
C VAL A 62 5.32 1.83 4.51
N PHE A 63 4.56 1.36 3.50
CA PHE A 63 4.02 0.00 3.46
C PHE A 63 5.06 -1.07 3.05
N ARG A 64 6.31 -0.66 2.80
CA ARG A 64 7.45 -1.55 2.54
C ARG A 64 8.04 -2.14 3.82
N THR A 65 7.64 -1.67 5.00
CA THR A 65 7.96 -2.31 6.27
C THR A 65 7.35 -3.71 6.36
N ASP A 66 8.01 -4.61 7.08
CA ASP A 66 7.51 -5.95 7.41
C ASP A 66 7.00 -6.05 8.87
N ASP A 67 6.78 -4.91 9.53
CA ASP A 67 6.17 -4.82 10.86
C ASP A 67 4.76 -5.42 10.87
N ALA A 68 4.63 -6.62 11.45
CA ALA A 68 3.38 -7.38 11.45
C ALA A 68 2.26 -6.66 12.19
N ASP A 69 2.55 -6.09 13.36
CA ASP A 69 1.58 -5.40 14.20
C ASP A 69 0.97 -4.17 13.50
N PHE A 70 1.78 -3.41 12.75
CA PHE A 70 1.31 -2.30 11.92
C PHE A 70 0.31 -2.76 10.86
N HIS A 71 0.63 -3.83 10.12
CA HIS A 71 -0.26 -4.37 9.08
C HIS A 71 -1.52 -5.01 9.68
N GLU A 72 -1.39 -5.71 10.80
CA GLU A 72 -2.53 -6.30 11.52
C GLU A 72 -3.48 -5.22 12.03
N ARG A 73 -2.95 -4.18 12.68
CA ARG A 73 -3.75 -3.07 13.21
C ARG A 73 -4.52 -2.35 12.10
N LEU A 74 -3.85 -2.09 10.98
CA LEU A 74 -4.48 -1.51 9.79
C LEU A 74 -5.56 -2.45 9.21
N GLY A 75 -5.25 -3.74 9.13
CA GLY A 75 -6.17 -4.78 8.68
C GLY A 75 -7.45 -4.89 9.52
N ALA A 76 -7.29 -5.02 10.83
CA ALA A 76 -8.38 -5.08 11.78
C ALA A 76 -9.21 -3.78 11.79
N GLY A 77 -8.53 -2.62 11.69
CA GLY A 77 -9.18 -1.32 11.56
C GLY A 77 -10.10 -1.22 10.36
N ILE A 78 -9.57 -1.52 9.17
CA ILE A 78 -10.32 -1.49 7.91
C ILE A 78 -11.43 -2.54 7.90
N GLY A 79 -11.12 -3.79 8.29
CA GLY A 79 -12.08 -4.90 8.25
C GLY A 79 -13.31 -4.68 9.14
N ARG A 80 -13.14 -4.03 10.31
CA ARG A 80 -14.25 -3.66 11.19
C ARG A 80 -15.22 -2.68 10.54
N ALA A 81 -14.71 -1.70 9.80
CA ALA A 81 -15.53 -0.65 9.20
C ALA A 81 -16.04 -0.99 7.79
N ILE A 82 -15.33 -1.86 7.08
CA ILE A 82 -15.62 -2.28 5.71
C ILE A 82 -15.54 -3.83 5.66
N PRO A 83 -16.58 -4.53 6.13
CA PRO A 83 -16.61 -5.99 6.07
C PRO A 83 -16.42 -6.50 4.64
N GLY A 84 -15.45 -7.38 4.44
CA GLY A 84 -15.09 -7.95 3.14
C GLY A 84 -14.12 -7.10 2.30
N ALA A 85 -13.58 -5.99 2.83
CA ALA A 85 -12.45 -5.32 2.18
C ALA A 85 -11.25 -6.28 2.04
N ARG A 86 -10.63 -6.30 0.87
CA ARG A 86 -9.39 -7.04 0.64
C ARG A 86 -8.21 -6.08 0.63
N ILE A 87 -7.27 -6.28 1.54
CA ILE A 87 -6.05 -5.46 1.59
C ILE A 87 -5.03 -6.02 0.60
N VAL A 88 -4.51 -5.15 -0.25
CA VAL A 88 -3.59 -5.52 -1.34
C VAL A 88 -2.31 -4.74 -1.19
N ARG A 89 -1.17 -5.43 -1.04
CA ARG A 89 0.15 -4.81 -1.16
C ARG A 89 0.56 -4.83 -2.64
N LEU A 90 0.99 -3.69 -3.17
CA LEU A 90 1.48 -3.63 -4.55
C LEU A 90 2.74 -4.47 -4.73
N THR A 91 2.72 -5.34 -5.75
CA THR A 91 3.84 -6.22 -6.15
C THR A 91 4.70 -5.62 -7.25
N ALA A 92 4.15 -4.67 -8.01
CA ALA A 92 4.80 -4.03 -9.14
C ALA A 92 5.06 -2.54 -8.84
N PRO A 93 6.16 -1.97 -9.36
CA PRO A 93 6.42 -0.54 -9.26
C PRO A 93 5.29 0.28 -9.92
N PRO A 94 4.90 1.46 -9.37
CA PRO A 94 3.85 2.30 -9.96
C PRO A 94 4.07 2.66 -11.44
N VAL A 95 5.32 2.70 -11.87
CA VAL A 95 5.72 2.96 -13.27
C VAL A 95 5.16 1.93 -14.26
N VAL A 96 4.84 0.70 -13.83
CA VAL A 96 4.28 -0.33 -14.71
C VAL A 96 2.91 0.11 -15.20
N GLY A 97 2.08 0.64 -14.30
CA GLY A 97 0.78 1.20 -14.66
C GLY A 97 0.92 2.37 -15.63
N ALA A 98 1.89 3.26 -15.39
CA ALA A 98 2.16 4.39 -16.30
C ALA A 98 2.61 3.92 -17.70
N ALA A 99 3.46 2.90 -17.77
CA ALA A 99 3.92 2.31 -19.02
C ALA A 99 2.76 1.68 -19.81
N LEU A 100 1.88 0.91 -19.14
CA LEU A 100 0.71 0.30 -19.76
C LEU A 100 -0.30 1.34 -20.25
N ILE A 101 -0.58 2.38 -19.45
CA ILE A 101 -1.44 3.50 -19.89
C ILE A 101 -0.82 4.23 -21.10
N GLY A 102 0.49 4.38 -21.14
CA GLY A 102 1.19 4.94 -22.30
C GLY A 102 1.05 4.07 -23.54
N LEU A 103 1.16 2.75 -23.36
CA LEU A 103 0.99 1.76 -24.42
C LEU A 103 -0.43 1.79 -25.02
N ASP A 104 -1.44 1.85 -24.17
CA ASP A 104 -2.84 1.98 -24.58
C ASP A 104 -3.07 3.25 -25.42
N ARG A 105 -2.49 4.38 -25.00
CA ARG A 105 -2.57 5.64 -25.75
C ARG A 105 -1.91 5.53 -27.12
N LEU A 106 -0.76 4.85 -27.24
CA LEU A 106 -0.08 4.63 -28.51
C LEU A 106 -0.85 3.67 -29.43
N ALA A 107 -1.55 2.70 -28.85
CA ALA A 107 -2.42 1.77 -29.57
C ALA A 107 -3.77 2.38 -29.97
N GLY A 108 -4.12 3.58 -29.47
CA GLY A 108 -5.42 4.21 -29.69
C GLY A 108 -6.58 3.49 -28.98
N GLY A 109 -6.29 2.72 -27.92
CA GLY A 109 -7.25 1.82 -27.27
C GLY A 109 -6.54 0.87 -26.31
N SER A 110 -7.00 -0.37 -26.20
CA SER A 110 -6.28 -1.38 -25.42
C SER A 110 -5.15 -1.99 -26.26
N ALA A 111 -3.93 -1.98 -25.72
CA ALA A 111 -2.80 -2.65 -26.35
C ALA A 111 -2.99 -4.18 -26.41
N ASP A 112 -2.22 -4.84 -27.29
CA ASP A 112 -2.24 -6.30 -27.37
C ASP A 112 -1.78 -6.92 -26.04
N ARG A 113 -2.54 -7.89 -25.52
CA ARG A 113 -2.25 -8.60 -24.26
C ARG A 113 -0.85 -9.20 -24.21
N ALA A 114 -0.30 -9.66 -25.34
CA ALA A 114 1.05 -10.17 -25.42
C ALA A 114 2.10 -9.07 -25.17
N ILE A 115 1.82 -7.84 -25.62
CA ILE A 115 2.69 -6.69 -25.37
C ILE A 115 2.56 -6.24 -23.92
N GLU A 116 1.35 -6.15 -23.38
CA GLU A 116 1.12 -5.85 -21.96
C GLU A 116 1.83 -6.86 -21.05
N ALA A 117 1.73 -8.16 -21.35
CA ALA A 117 2.39 -9.22 -20.58
C ALA A 117 3.92 -9.08 -20.61
N ARG A 118 4.50 -8.72 -21.76
CA ARG A 118 5.94 -8.45 -21.87
C ARG A 118 6.38 -7.23 -21.07
N VAL A 119 5.59 -6.16 -21.07
CA VAL A 119 5.86 -4.98 -20.23
C VAL A 119 5.85 -5.35 -18.76
N ARG A 120 4.83 -6.10 -18.30
CA ARG A 120 4.74 -6.56 -16.91
C ARG A 120 5.94 -7.43 -16.54
N ALA A 121 6.25 -8.45 -17.34
CA ALA A 121 7.38 -9.34 -17.10
C ALA A 121 8.73 -8.59 -17.03
N GLY A 122 8.96 -7.62 -17.93
CA GLY A 122 10.18 -6.81 -17.92
C GLY A 122 10.33 -5.93 -16.67
N PHE A 123 9.23 -5.58 -16.01
CA PHE A 123 9.26 -4.81 -14.76
C PHE A 123 9.24 -5.68 -13.49
N ASP A 124 8.76 -6.93 -13.56
CA ASP A 124 8.86 -7.89 -12.46
C ASP A 124 10.34 -8.23 -12.17
N GLU A 125 11.18 -8.30 -13.21
CA GLU A 125 12.64 -8.42 -13.07
C GLU A 125 13.30 -7.17 -12.43
N TRP A 126 12.64 -6.02 -12.52
CA TRP A 126 13.17 -4.75 -12.03
C TRP A 126 12.91 -4.51 -10.53
N ASN A 127 11.94 -5.20 -9.91
CA ASN A 127 11.66 -5.08 -8.48
C ASN A 127 10.95 -6.34 -7.94
N ALA A 128 11.71 -7.36 -7.55
CA ALA A 128 11.22 -8.37 -6.60
C ALA A 128 10.99 -7.66 -5.25
N THR A 129 9.85 -7.72 -4.54
CA THR A 129 8.93 -8.82 -4.23
C THR A 129 7.67 -8.21 -3.60
N ALA A 130 6.45 -8.74 -3.83
CA ALA A 130 5.38 -8.63 -2.81
C ALA A 130 4.40 -9.82 -2.85
N ARG A 131 3.64 -9.97 -1.75
CA ARG A 131 2.69 -11.09 -1.49
C ARG A 131 1.32 -10.53 -1.09
N VAL A 132 0.26 -11.27 -1.43
CA VAL A 132 -1.09 -11.03 -0.88
C VAL A 132 -1.10 -11.50 0.58
N VAL A 133 -1.51 -10.63 1.50
CA VAL A 133 -1.74 -10.99 2.91
C VAL A 133 -3.24 -10.90 3.15
N THR A 134 -3.89 -12.06 3.26
CA THR A 134 -5.28 -12.15 3.70
C THR A 134 -5.32 -12.23 5.22
N SER A 135 -5.89 -11.20 5.86
CA SER A 135 -6.28 -11.26 7.27
C SER A 135 -7.46 -12.23 7.42
N SER A 136 -7.27 -13.26 8.25
CA SER A 136 -8.33 -14.22 8.65
C SER A 136 -9.21 -13.62 9.75
#